data_AF-A0A520QGE3-F1
#
_entry.id   AF-A0A520QGE3-F1
#
_cell.length_a   1.000
_cell.length_b   1.000
_cell.length_c   1.000
_cell.angle_alpha   90.00
_cell.angle_beta   90.00
_cell.angle_gamma   90.00
#
_symmetry.space_group_name_H-M   'P 1'
#
loop_
_entity.id
_entity.type
_entity.pdbx_description
1 polymer ?
#
loop_
_entity_poly.entity_id
_entity_poly.type
_entity_poly.pdbx_seq_one_letter_code
_entity_poly.pdbx_strand_id
1 'polypeptide(L)' 'MSRSQRRIDSNKNITRLEKRHKQLKAQVAEYESRLGLNPDEQVRLQKLKKEKLATKDELSRISSVP' A
#
# COMPACT_ATOMS: atom_id res chain seq x y z
N MET A 1 -1.59 30.37 2.48
CA MET A 1 -0.97 29.17 1.87
C MET A 1 -1.57 28.94 0.48
N SER A 2 -0.73 28.93 -0.57
CA SER A 2 -1.13 28.96 -1.98
C SER A 2 -1.69 27.62 -2.49
N ARG A 3 -2.73 27.67 -3.36
CA ARG A 3 -3.39 26.48 -3.95
C ARG A 3 -2.42 25.55 -4.70
N SER A 4 -1.37 26.09 -5.31
CA SER A 4 -0.36 25.30 -6.03
C SER A 4 0.47 24.38 -5.12
N GLN A 5 0.68 24.77 -3.86
CA GLN A 5 1.50 24.00 -2.93
C GLN A 5 0.76 22.74 -2.44
N ARG A 6 -0.54 22.88 -2.11
CA ARG A 6 -1.40 21.75 -1.73
C ARG A 6 -1.45 20.63 -2.79
N ARG A 7 -1.52 20.96 -4.08
CA ARG A 7 -1.57 19.96 -5.17
C ARG A 7 -0.25 19.19 -5.31
N ILE A 8 0.89 19.85 -5.13
CA ILE A 8 2.21 19.19 -5.22
C ILE A 8 2.40 18.21 -4.05
N ASP A 9 1.98 18.59 -2.85
CA ASP A 9 2.06 17.74 -1.66
C ASP A 9 1.15 16.51 -1.77
N SER A 10 -0.08 16.68 -2.30
CA SER A 10 -0.98 15.57 -2.63
C SER A 10 -0.37 14.60 -3.64
N ASN A 11 0.22 15.10 -4.73
CA ASN A 11 0.84 14.22 -5.75
C ASN A 11 2.04 13.43 -5.20
N LYS A 12 2.89 14.05 -4.39
CA LYS A 12 4.02 13.35 -3.74
C LYS A 12 3.54 12.24 -2.79
N ASN A 13 2.47 12.49 -2.04
CA ASN A 13 1.89 11.52 -1.13
C ASN A 13 1.26 10.33 -1.88
N ILE A 14 0.55 10.58 -2.98
CA ILE A 14 0.01 9.52 -3.85
C ILE A 14 1.13 8.64 -4.39
N THR A 15 2.17 9.21 -5.01
CA THR A 15 3.29 8.43 -5.56
C THR A 15 3.96 7.55 -4.51
N ARG A 16 4.14 8.07 -3.27
CA ARG A 16 4.73 7.30 -2.17
C ARG A 16 3.82 6.14 -1.74
N LEU A 17 2.51 6.38 -1.64
CA LEU A 17 1.52 5.37 -1.29
C LEU A 17 1.42 4.29 -2.38
N GLU A 18 1.44 4.67 -3.66
CA GLU A 18 1.46 3.73 -4.78
C GLU A 18 2.70 2.84 -4.77
N LYS A 19 3.88 3.42 -4.54
CA LYS A 19 5.13 2.66 -4.41
C LYS A 19 5.05 1.66 -3.27
N ARG A 20 4.54 2.09 -2.11
CA ARG A 20 4.34 1.19 -0.95
C ARG A 20 3.33 0.08 -1.26
N HIS A 21 2.19 0.40 -1.88
CA HIS A 21 1.19 -0.59 -2.26
C HIS A 21 1.77 -1.63 -3.24
N LYS A 22 2.56 -1.20 -4.23
CA LYS A 22 3.27 -2.12 -5.16
C LYS A 22 4.24 -3.04 -4.42
N GLN A 23 5.04 -2.51 -3.50
CA GLN A 23 5.96 -3.30 -2.68
C GLN A 23 5.23 -4.34 -1.81
N LEU A 24 4.17 -3.93 -1.13
CA LEU A 24 3.35 -4.84 -0.32
C LEU A 24 2.70 -5.92 -1.18
N LYS A 25 2.20 -5.57 -2.38
CA LYS A 25 1.64 -6.55 -3.33
C LYS A 25 2.69 -7.57 -3.77
N ALA A 26 3.92 -7.14 -4.05
CA ALA A 26 5.01 -8.05 -4.42
C ALA A 26 5.38 -9.00 -3.27
N GLN A 27 5.52 -8.49 -2.04
CA GLN A 27 5.82 -9.32 -0.88
C GLN A 27 4.71 -10.33 -0.59
N VAL A 28 3.44 -9.92 -0.64
CA VAL A 28 2.31 -10.84 -0.50
C VAL A 28 2.36 -11.94 -1.55
N ALA A 29 2.61 -11.60 -2.82
CA ALA A 29 2.70 -12.58 -3.90
C ALA A 29 3.87 -13.56 -3.71
N GLU A 30 5.01 -13.09 -3.20
CA GLU A 30 6.15 -13.95 -2.88
C GLU A 30 5.77 -14.98 -1.80
N TYR A 31 5.17 -14.55 -0.70
CA TYR A 31 4.69 -15.44 0.35
C TYR A 31 3.60 -16.41 -0.13
N GLU A 32 2.66 -15.94 -0.97
CA GLU A 32 1.58 -16.78 -1.53
C GLU A 32 2.10 -17.79 -2.58
N SER A 33 3.25 -17.53 -3.20
CA SER A 33 3.86 -18.46 -4.15
C SER A 33 4.59 -19.63 -3.48
N ARG A 34 4.88 -19.53 -2.17
CA ARG A 34 5.55 -20.59 -1.42
C ARG A 34 4.55 -21.72 -1.13
N LEU A 35 4.97 -22.97 -1.35
CA LEU A 35 4.15 -24.18 -1.14
C LEU A 35 3.67 -24.38 0.31
N GLY A 36 4.34 -23.75 1.26
CA GLY A 36 3.97 -23.75 2.67
C GLY A 36 4.65 -22.60 3.39
N LEU A 37 3.96 -22.04 4.37
CA LEU A 37 4.46 -20.97 5.24
C LEU A 37 4.52 -21.47 6.67
N ASN A 38 5.61 -21.17 7.36
CA ASN A 38 5.70 -21.41 8.79
C ASN A 38 4.75 -20.45 9.57
N PRO A 39 4.46 -20.69 10.85
CA PRO A 39 3.54 -19.86 11.62
C PRO A 39 3.88 -18.36 11.63
N ASP A 40 5.16 -18.01 11.75
CA ASP A 40 5.63 -16.62 11.74
C ASP A 40 5.42 -15.95 10.37
N GLU A 41 5.67 -16.68 9.30
CA GLU A 41 5.43 -16.25 7.93
C GLU A 41 3.94 -16.09 7.64
N GLN A 42 3.08 -16.95 8.19
CA GLN A 42 1.63 -16.79 8.09
C GLN A 42 1.17 -15.52 8.81
N VAL A 43 1.66 -15.25 10.02
CA VAL A 43 1.37 -14.01 10.75
C VAL A 43 1.87 -12.80 9.95
N ARG A 44 3.07 -12.89 9.38
CA ARG A 44 3.64 -11.82 8.55
C ARG A 44 2.84 -11.58 7.28
N LEU A 45 2.41 -12.64 6.59
CA LEU A 45 1.53 -12.55 5.42
C LEU A 45 0.20 -11.86 5.77
N GLN A 46 -0.41 -12.20 6.90
CA GLN A 46 -1.64 -11.54 7.35
C GLN A 46 -1.42 -10.05 7.65
N LYS A 47 -0.29 -9.68 8.27
CA LYS A 47 0.09 -8.27 8.46
C LYS A 47 0.27 -7.55 7.12
N LEU A 48 1.00 -8.14 6.18
CA LEU A 48 1.23 -7.57 4.84
C LEU A 48 -0.07 -7.37 4.06
N LYS A 49 -1.02 -8.32 4.15
CA LYS A 49 -2.35 -8.20 3.54
C LYS A 49 -3.14 -7.04 4.12
N LYS A 50 -3.12 -6.87 5.45
CA LYS A 50 -3.77 -5.73 6.13
C LYS A 50 -3.15 -4.40 5.72
N GLU A 51 -1.82 -4.30 5.69
CA GLU A 51 -1.12 -3.10 5.24
C GLU A 51 -1.41 -2.77 3.77
N LYS A 52 -1.47 -3.80 2.90
CA LYS A 52 -1.83 -3.63 1.49
C LYS A 52 -3.25 -3.06 1.36
N LEU A 53 -4.21 -3.61 2.11
CA LEU A 53 -5.58 -3.13 2.12
C LEU A 53 -5.65 -1.67 2.59
N ALA A 54 -5.03 -1.35 3.73
CA ALA A 54 -5.01 0.01 4.25
C ALA A 54 -4.40 1.02 3.26
N THR A 55 -3.32 0.64 2.56
CA THR A 55 -2.68 1.51 1.56
C THR A 55 -3.56 1.67 0.32
N LYS A 56 -4.26 0.63 -0.10
CA LYS A 56 -5.24 0.70 -1.21
C LYS A 56 -6.43 1.59 -0.83
N ASP A 57 -6.94 1.46 0.38
CA ASP A 57 -8.07 2.27 0.88
C ASP A 57 -7.67 3.74 0.97
N GLU A 58 -6.45 4.04 1.44
CA GLU A 58 -5.93 5.41 1.46
C GLU A 58 -5.76 6.00 0.06
N LEU A 59 -5.20 5.22 -0.90
CA LEU A 59 -5.14 5.63 -2.30
C LEU A 59 -6.53 5.88 -2.89
N SER A 60 -7.52 5.04 -2.55
CA SER A 60 -8.90 5.18 -3.02
C SER A 60 -9.54 6.45 -2.44
N ARG A 61 -9.30 6.76 -1.16
CA ARG A 61 -9.76 7.99 -0.53
C ARG A 61 -9.17 9.23 -1.18
N ILE A 62 -7.87 9.22 -1.46
CA ILE A 62 -7.18 10.38 -2.04
C ILE A 62 -7.54 10.56 -3.53
N SER A 63 -7.68 9.46 -4.29
CA SER A 63 -8.06 9.51 -5.71
C SER A 63 -9.55 9.78 -5.95
N SER A 64 -10.41 9.49 -4.96
CA SER A 64 -11.84 9.78 -5.00
C SER A 64 -12.19 11.22 -4.58
N VAL A 65 -11.20 12.08 -4.31
CA VAL A 65 -11.45 13.50 -4.09
C VAL A 65 -11.65 14.19 -5.45
N PRO A 66 -12.83 14.78 -5.73
CA PRO A 66 -13.12 15.49 -6.98
C PRO A 66 -12.26 16.76 -7.18
#